data_AF-A0A536H6Z5-F1
#
_entry.id   AF-A0A536H6Z5-F1
#
_cell.length_a   1.000
_cell.length_b   1.000
_cell.length_c   1.000
_cell.angle_alpha   90.00
_cell.angle_beta   90.00
_cell.angle_gamma   90.00
#
_symmetry.space_group_name_H-M   'P 1'
#
loop_
_entity.id
_entity.type
_entity.pdbx_description
1 polymer ?
#
loop_
_entity_poly.entity_id
_entity_poly.type
_entity_poly.pdbx_seq_one_letter_code
_entity_poly.pdbx_strand_id
1 'polypeptide(L)'
;MFFIDFVGRVVDAHATTAGELIGELKTIPEMEASLVQPELWLGTAENPVGRWVVQMAAGTNGGAPVYRTYYEHGIDTILAMHIDDRDLRELEQLQRPKANLVITGHMPSDSIGMNRVIEALEQQGLEVIVGSGVIRV
;
A
#
# COMPACT_ATOMS: atom_id res chain seq x y z
N MET A 1 1.25 3.44 -15.43
CA MET A 1 0.81 4.34 -14.33
C MET A 1 1.47 3.87 -13.06
N PHE A 2 2.11 4.75 -12.27
CA PHE A 2 2.71 4.33 -11.01
C PHE A 2 1.65 4.09 -9.93
N PHE A 3 2.01 3.31 -8.90
CA PHE A 3 1.09 3.02 -7.80
C PHE A 3 0.56 4.29 -7.11
N ILE A 4 1.42 5.27 -6.87
CA ILE A 4 1.01 6.55 -6.27
C ILE A 4 0.02 7.32 -7.15
N ASP A 5 0.18 7.25 -8.48
CA ASP A 5 -0.77 7.89 -9.42
C ASP A 5 -2.12 7.17 -9.42
N PHE A 6 -2.12 5.83 -9.25
CA PHE A 6 -3.35 5.04 -9.11
C PHE A 6 -4.12 5.47 -7.86
N VAL A 7 -3.45 5.49 -6.70
CA VAL A 7 -4.05 5.91 -5.43
C VAL A 7 -4.60 7.33 -5.54
N GLY A 8 -3.81 8.27 -6.08
CA GLY A 8 -4.26 9.64 -6.28
C GLY A 8 -5.52 9.74 -7.14
N ARG A 9 -5.57 9.04 -8.29
CA ARG A 9 -6.77 9.04 -9.13
C ARG A 9 -7.99 8.47 -8.41
N VAL A 10 -7.82 7.37 -7.69
CA VAL A 10 -8.91 6.70 -6.97
C VAL A 10 -9.51 7.62 -5.91
N VAL A 11 -8.65 8.24 -5.10
CA VAL A 11 -9.06 9.15 -4.02
C VAL A 11 -9.67 10.44 -4.58
N ASP A 12 -9.09 11.02 -5.63
CA ASP A 12 -9.60 12.25 -6.25
C ASP A 12 -10.95 12.05 -6.96
N ALA A 13 -11.19 10.85 -7.49
CA ALA A 13 -12.38 10.57 -8.27
C ALA A 13 -13.59 10.19 -7.39
N HIS A 14 -13.46 9.18 -6.52
CA HIS A 14 -14.63 8.57 -5.87
C HIS A 14 -14.38 7.90 -4.50
N ALA A 15 -13.18 7.42 -4.18
CA ALA A 15 -12.95 6.70 -2.94
C ALA A 15 -12.86 7.66 -1.75
N THR A 16 -13.94 7.74 -0.98
CA THR A 16 -14.05 8.62 0.19
C THR A 16 -13.68 7.90 1.48
N THR A 17 -13.81 6.57 1.51
CA THR A 17 -13.56 5.73 2.68
C THR A 17 -12.39 4.76 2.51
N ALA A 18 -11.81 4.31 3.63
CA ALA A 18 -10.73 3.33 3.62
C ALA A 18 -11.16 2.00 2.96
N GLY A 19 -12.41 1.58 3.18
CA GLY A 19 -12.97 0.37 2.57
C GLY A 19 -13.07 0.46 1.04
N GLU A 20 -13.55 1.60 0.52
CA GLU A 20 -13.59 1.84 -0.94
C GLU A 20 -12.19 1.85 -1.54
N LEU A 21 -11.24 2.55 -0.91
CA LEU A 21 -9.85 2.58 -1.36
C LEU A 21 -9.25 1.16 -1.43
N ILE A 22 -9.48 0.33 -0.41
CA ILE A 22 -9.03 -1.07 -0.40
C ILE A 22 -9.70 -1.87 -1.52
N GLY A 23 -11.00 -1.67 -1.76
CA GLY A 23 -11.72 -2.30 -2.87
C GLY A 23 -11.07 -1.99 -4.21
N GLU A 24 -10.71 -0.73 -4.45
CA GLU A 24 -10.02 -0.29 -5.67
C GLU A 24 -8.61 -0.86 -5.77
N LEU A 25 -7.82 -0.87 -4.68
CA LEU A 25 -6.47 -1.46 -4.67
C LEU A 25 -6.49 -2.94 -5.07
N LYS A 26 -7.51 -3.69 -4.65
CA LYS A 26 -7.69 -5.10 -5.01
C LYS A 26 -7.91 -5.33 -6.51
N THR A 27 -8.21 -4.30 -7.29
CA THR A 27 -8.35 -4.40 -8.76
C THR A 27 -7.03 -4.22 -9.51
N ILE A 28 -5.95 -3.84 -8.81
CA ILE A 28 -4.62 -3.77 -9.42
C ILE A 28 -4.20 -5.20 -9.79
N PRO A 29 -3.79 -5.50 -11.03
CA PRO A 29 -3.55 -6.87 -11.50
C PRO A 29 -2.63 -7.71 -10.61
N GLU A 30 -1.52 -7.15 -10.13
CA GLU A 30 -0.61 -7.85 -9.22
C GLU A 30 -1.22 -8.12 -7.84
N MET A 31 -2.10 -7.24 -7.37
CA MET A 31 -2.84 -7.43 -6.11
C MET A 31 -3.97 -8.44 -6.31
N GLU A 32 -4.73 -8.34 -7.39
CA GLU A 32 -5.81 -9.28 -7.73
C GLU A 32 -5.30 -10.72 -7.84
N ALA A 33 -4.16 -10.92 -8.51
CA ALA A 33 -3.54 -12.23 -8.70
C ALA A 33 -2.84 -12.78 -7.43
N SER A 34 -2.66 -11.96 -6.39
CA SER A 34 -1.96 -12.33 -5.16
C SER A 34 -2.86 -13.09 -4.19
N LEU A 35 -2.28 -14.07 -3.49
CA LEU A 35 -2.94 -14.69 -2.32
C LEU A 35 -3.01 -13.72 -1.12
N VAL A 36 -2.09 -12.74 -1.06
CA VAL A 36 -2.07 -11.69 -0.05
C VAL A 36 -2.73 -10.45 -0.65
N GLN A 37 -3.85 -10.05 -0.06
CA GLN A 37 -4.67 -8.93 -0.52
C GLN A 37 -4.41 -7.69 0.36
N PRO A 38 -4.65 -6.47 -0.15
CA PRO A 38 -4.66 -5.27 0.67
C PRO A 38 -5.68 -5.35 1.82
N GLU A 39 -5.25 -4.97 3.02
CA GLU A 39 -6.05 -5.05 4.25
C GLU A 39 -5.92 -3.77 5.11
N LEU A 40 -6.97 -3.47 5.88
CA LEU A 40 -6.97 -2.40 6.86
C LEU A 40 -6.52 -2.95 8.21
N TRP A 41 -5.32 -2.60 8.65
CA TRP A 41 -4.74 -3.09 9.91
C TRP A 41 -4.94 -2.11 11.07
N LEU A 42 -5.17 -0.83 10.78
CA LEU A 42 -5.61 0.18 11.75
C LEU A 42 -6.75 0.98 11.14
N GLY A 43 -7.79 1.27 11.92
CA GLY A 43 -8.96 2.03 11.49
C GLY A 43 -10.18 1.15 11.24
N THR A 44 -11.24 1.74 10.65
CA THR A 44 -12.43 0.99 10.19
C THR A 44 -12.71 1.29 8.73
N ALA A 45 -13.47 0.41 8.06
CA ALA A 45 -13.75 0.56 6.63
C ALA A 45 -14.49 1.87 6.30
N GLU A 46 -15.27 2.40 7.25
CA GLU A 46 -16.05 3.64 7.14
C GLU A 46 -15.22 4.90 7.38
N ASN A 47 -13.99 4.77 7.87
CA ASN A 47 -13.14 5.93 8.09
C ASN A 47 -12.87 6.66 6.77
N PRO A 48 -12.91 8.01 6.78
CA PRO A 48 -12.55 8.77 5.59
C PRO A 48 -11.07 8.53 5.23
N VAL A 49 -10.75 8.51 3.94
CA VAL A 49 -9.35 8.43 3.48
C VAL A 49 -8.54 9.65 3.96
N GLY A 50 -9.15 10.84 3.93
CA GLY A 50 -8.49 12.07 4.37
C GLY A 50 -7.21 12.37 3.61
N ARG A 51 -6.22 12.98 4.27
CA ARG A 51 -4.88 13.15 3.68
C ARG A 51 -4.13 11.83 3.74
N TRP A 52 -3.51 11.44 2.64
CA TRP A 52 -2.88 10.12 2.54
C TRP A 52 -1.42 10.19 2.10
N VAL A 53 -0.68 9.12 2.37
CA VAL A 53 0.71 8.94 1.93
C VAL A 53 0.99 7.49 1.55
N VAL A 54 1.84 7.29 0.56
CA VAL A 54 2.42 5.98 0.23
C VAL A 54 3.80 5.87 0.84
N GLN A 55 3.94 5.03 1.86
CA GLN A 55 5.19 4.71 2.55
C GLN A 55 5.63 3.31 2.11
N MET A 56 6.35 3.22 0.99
CA MET A 56 6.83 1.93 0.46
C MET A 56 8.27 1.98 -0.09
N ALA A 57 8.79 3.17 -0.43
CA ALA A 57 10.08 3.33 -1.09
C ALA A 57 11.19 3.93 -0.20
N ALA A 58 11.12 3.72 1.12
CA ALA A 58 12.05 4.30 2.10
C ALA A 58 13.04 3.26 2.70
N GLY A 59 13.22 2.11 2.06
CA GLY A 59 14.01 0.99 2.55
C GLY A 59 13.28 0.10 3.56
N THR A 60 12.55 0.68 4.53
CA THR A 60 11.67 -0.05 5.46
C THR A 60 10.51 0.82 5.96
N ASN A 61 9.62 0.25 6.78
CA ASN A 61 8.38 0.87 7.27
C ASN A 61 8.59 2.06 8.24
N GLY A 62 9.71 2.10 8.98
CA GLY A 62 10.02 3.15 9.94
C GLY A 62 9.32 3.04 11.30
N GLY A 63 8.44 2.05 11.47
CA GLY A 63 7.80 1.66 12.71
C GLY A 63 6.81 2.67 13.28
N ALA A 64 6.37 2.39 14.51
CA ALA A 64 5.40 3.21 15.22
C ALA A 64 5.81 4.71 15.32
N PRO A 65 7.09 5.09 15.57
CA PRO A 65 7.46 6.50 15.66
C PRO A 65 7.21 7.29 14.38
N VAL A 66 7.51 6.70 13.21
CA VAL A 66 7.31 7.37 11.92
C VAL A 66 5.81 7.48 11.60
N TYR A 67 5.04 6.40 11.79
CA TYR A 67 3.60 6.43 11.51
C TYR A 67 2.86 7.36 12.46
N ARG A 68 3.21 7.38 13.75
CA ARG A 68 2.71 8.36 14.73
C ARG A 68 2.96 9.79 14.25
N THR A 69 4.16 10.08 13.75
CA THR A 69 4.51 11.42 13.24
C THR A 69 3.60 11.81 12.07
N TYR A 70 3.35 10.91 11.12
CA TYR A 70 2.39 11.17 10.03
C TYR A 70 1.01 11.53 10.57
N TYR A 71 0.48 10.72 11.49
CA TYR A 71 -0.84 10.98 12.08
C TYR A 71 -0.89 12.29 12.87
N GLU A 72 0.18 12.64 13.60
CA GLU A 72 0.30 13.89 14.35
C GLU A 72 0.33 15.13 13.45
N HIS A 73 0.85 14.99 12.22
CA HIS A 73 0.92 16.06 11.22
C HIS A 73 -0.22 16.03 10.18
N GLY A 74 -1.31 15.32 10.50
CA GLY A 74 -2.56 15.36 9.76
C GLY A 74 -2.53 14.59 8.45
N ILE A 75 -1.73 13.52 8.36
CA ILE A 75 -1.97 12.42 7.42
C ILE A 75 -2.92 11.45 8.12
N ASP A 76 -4.07 11.19 7.52
CA ASP A 76 -5.08 10.29 8.06
C ASP A 76 -4.85 8.85 7.60
N THR A 77 -4.38 8.64 6.36
CA THR A 77 -4.18 7.31 5.78
C THR A 77 -2.74 7.05 5.35
N ILE A 78 -2.17 5.94 5.82
CA ILE A 78 -0.85 5.47 5.40
C ILE A 78 -1.04 4.17 4.63
N LEU A 79 -0.47 4.09 3.42
CA LEU A 79 -0.33 2.85 2.66
C LEU A 79 1.09 2.32 2.81
N ALA A 80 1.25 1.09 3.27
CA ALA A 80 2.54 0.46 3.49
C ALA A 80 2.52 -1.03 3.13
N MET A 81 3.69 -1.65 2.95
CA MET A 81 3.78 -3.08 2.63
C MET A 81 3.69 -3.99 3.86
N HIS A 82 4.16 -3.50 5.02
CA HIS A 82 4.18 -4.24 6.27
C HIS A 82 4.38 -3.30 7.48
N ILE A 83 4.15 -3.84 8.68
CA ILE A 83 4.51 -3.28 9.97
C ILE A 83 4.79 -4.44 10.95
N ASP A 84 5.66 -4.23 11.94
CA ASP A 84 5.85 -5.21 13.02
C ASP A 84 4.69 -5.20 14.02
N ASP A 85 4.32 -6.38 14.55
CA ASP A 85 3.20 -6.55 15.50
C ASP A 85 3.29 -5.62 16.72
N ARG A 86 4.52 -5.43 17.23
CA ARG A 86 4.76 -4.55 18.38
C ARG A 86 4.37 -3.11 18.05
N ASP A 87 4.77 -2.65 16.87
CA ASP A 87 4.55 -1.29 16.43
C ASP A 87 3.07 -1.07 16.09
N LEU A 88 2.40 -2.06 15.48
CA LEU A 88 0.96 -2.03 15.26
C LEU A 88 0.20 -1.83 16.58
N ARG A 89 0.51 -2.63 17.61
CA ARG A 89 -0.10 -2.51 18.93
C ARG A 89 0.14 -1.16 19.59
N GLU A 90 1.31 -0.56 19.36
CA GLU A 90 1.59 0.79 19.84
C GLU A 90 0.71 1.82 19.13
N LEU A 91 0.51 1.69 17.81
CA LEU A 91 -0.33 2.58 17.03
C LEU A 91 -1.82 2.46 17.40
N GLU A 92 -2.31 1.25 17.69
CA GLU A 92 -3.68 1.02 18.18
C GLU A 92 -3.97 1.80 19.48
N GLN A 93 -2.96 2.00 20.33
CA GLN A 93 -3.09 2.75 21.58
C GLN A 93 -3.16 4.27 21.38
N LEU A 94 -2.86 4.79 20.19
CA LEU A 94 -2.92 6.24 19.92
C LEU A 94 -4.33 6.81 19.95
N GLN A 95 -5.37 5.96 19.93
CA GLN A 95 -6.77 6.35 19.97
C GLN A 95 -7.11 7.48 18.98
N ARG A 96 -6.60 7.37 17.74
CA ARG A 96 -6.90 8.31 16.65
C ARG A 96 -8.00 7.74 15.77
N PRO A 97 -9.27 8.14 15.95
CA PRO A 97 -10.41 7.47 15.30
C PRO A 97 -10.39 7.58 13.77
N LYS A 98 -9.67 8.56 13.20
CA LYS A 98 -9.55 8.76 11.75
C LYS A 98 -8.28 8.14 11.15
N ALA A 99 -7.39 7.57 11.97
CA ALA A 99 -6.16 7.00 11.49
C ALA A 99 -6.43 5.67 10.76
N ASN A 100 -5.89 5.55 9.56
CA ASN A 100 -5.94 4.36 8.74
C ASN A 100 -4.52 3.87 8.44
N LEU A 101 -4.30 2.56 8.57
CA LEU A 101 -3.09 1.89 8.08
C LEU A 101 -3.53 0.78 7.15
N VAL A 102 -3.27 0.98 5.85
CA VAL A 102 -3.53 -0.01 4.81
C VAL A 102 -2.24 -0.76 4.53
N ILE A 103 -2.27 -2.08 4.77
CA ILE A 103 -1.15 -2.96 4.45
C ILE A 103 -1.43 -3.64 3.11
N THR A 104 -0.61 -3.34 2.11
CA THR A 104 -0.79 -3.82 0.73
C THR A 104 -0.10 -5.15 0.44
N GLY A 105 0.80 -5.59 1.33
CA GLY A 105 1.60 -6.81 1.20
C GLY A 105 2.84 -6.64 0.31
N HIS A 106 3.96 -7.26 0.68
CA HIS A 106 5.25 -7.16 -0.01
C HIS A 106 5.18 -7.61 -1.47
N MET A 107 4.91 -8.90 -1.70
CA MET A 107 5.00 -9.49 -3.04
C MET A 107 4.13 -8.79 -4.09
N PRO A 108 2.83 -8.51 -3.86
CA PRO A 108 2.05 -7.77 -4.84
C PRO A 108 2.55 -6.34 -5.05
N SER A 109 2.94 -5.63 -3.98
CA SER A 109 3.41 -4.24 -4.10
C SER A 109 4.73 -4.12 -4.86
N ASP A 110 5.69 -4.98 -4.54
CA ASP A 110 6.99 -5.03 -5.23
C ASP A 110 6.82 -5.44 -6.70
N SER A 111 5.89 -6.37 -6.98
CA SER A 111 5.62 -6.86 -8.35
C SER A 111 5.14 -5.75 -9.29
N ILE A 112 4.37 -4.78 -8.80
CA ILE A 112 3.91 -3.61 -9.59
C ILE A 112 5.10 -2.82 -10.16
N GLY A 113 6.17 -2.69 -9.37
CA GLY A 113 7.41 -2.05 -9.81
C GLY A 113 8.25 -2.98 -10.69
N MET A 114 8.45 -4.22 -10.23
CA MET A 114 9.30 -5.20 -10.89
C MET A 114 8.81 -5.56 -12.30
N ASN A 115 7.51 -5.73 -12.51
CA ASN A 115 6.95 -6.04 -13.83
C ASN A 115 7.33 -4.98 -14.87
N ARG A 116 7.39 -3.71 -14.50
CA ARG A 116 7.83 -2.63 -15.39
C ARG A 116 9.31 -2.73 -15.76
N VAL A 117 10.14 -3.09 -14.79
CA VAL A 117 11.58 -3.30 -15.03
C VAL A 117 11.78 -4.50 -15.96
N ILE A 118 11.04 -5.59 -15.71
CA ILE A 118 11.07 -6.80 -16.54
C ILE A 118 10.65 -6.47 -17.98
N GLU A 119 9.53 -5.77 -18.17
CA GLU A 119 9.04 -5.33 -19.48
C GLU A 119 10.08 -4.50 -20.23
N ALA A 120 10.74 -3.57 -19.54
CA ALA A 120 11.78 -2.75 -20.14
C ALA A 120 12.99 -3.59 -20.59
N LEU A 121 13.38 -4.63 -19.85
CA LEU A 121 14.46 -5.55 -20.22
C LEU A 121 14.06 -6.44 -21.40
N GLU A 122 12.84 -6.98 -21.41
CA GLU A 122 12.30 -7.80 -22.49
C GLU A 122 12.22 -7.00 -23.81
N GLN A 123 11.86 -5.72 -23.75
CA GLN A 123 11.88 -4.81 -24.91
C GLN A 123 13.29 -4.58 -25.48
N GLN A 124 14.35 -4.79 -24.69
CA GLN A 124 15.74 -4.77 -25.16
C GLN A 124 16.21 -6.13 -25.71
N GLY A 125 15.31 -7.12 -25.80
CA GLY A 125 15.61 -8.46 -26.32
C GLY A 125 16.22 -9.40 -25.30
N LEU A 126 16.16 -9.07 -24.00
CA LEU A 126 16.61 -9.96 -22.93
C LEU A 126 15.50 -10.94 -22.54
N GLU A 127 15.86 -12.22 -22.38
CA GLU A 127 14.98 -13.20 -21.74
C GLU A 127 15.07 -13.04 -20.22
N VAL A 128 13.91 -12.93 -19.55
CA VAL A 128 13.83 -12.80 -18.10
C VAL A 128 13.06 -13.99 -17.50
N ILE A 129 13.76 -14.81 -16.73
CA ILE A 129 13.14 -15.91 -15.98
C ILE A 129 12.67 -15.36 -14.63
N VAL A 130 11.35 -15.31 -14.44
CA VAL A 130 10.73 -14.78 -13.22
C VAL A 130 10.67 -15.84 -12.12
N GLY A 131 11.00 -15.45 -10.88
CA GLY A 131 11.01 -16.34 -9.72
C GLY A 131 10.94 -15.58 -8.39
N SER A 132 11.16 -16.28 -7.27
CA SER A 132 11.17 -15.71 -5.91
C SER A 132 9.91 -14.91 -5.53
N GLY A 133 8.75 -15.32 -6.08
CA GLY A 133 7.44 -14.78 -5.74
C GLY A 133 7.06 -13.47 -6.43
N VAL A 134 7.81 -13.04 -7.46
CA VAL A 134 7.33 -11.99 -8.37
C VAL A 134 6.05 -12.46 -9.05
N ILE A 135 5.01 -11.64 -8.96
CA ILE A 135 3.69 -11.90 -9.51
C ILE A 135 3.63 -11.28 -10.91
N ARG A 136 3.71 -12.13 -11.93
CA ARG A 136 3.63 -11.70 -13.32
C ARG A 136 2.19 -11.76 -13.82
N VAL A 137 1.76 -10.66 -14.42
CA VAL A 137 0.45 -10.42 -15.04
C VAL A 137 0.64 -9.67 -16.36
#